data_AF-A0A345ZIE5-F1
#
_entry.id   AF-A0A345ZIE5-F1
#
_cell.length_a   1.000
_cell.length_b   1.000
_cell.length_c   1.000
_cell.angle_alpha   90.00
_cell.angle_beta   90.00
_cell.angle_gamma   90.00
#
_symmetry.space_group_name_H-M   'P 1'
#
loop_
_entity.id
_entity.type
_entity.pdbx_description
1 polymer ?
#
loop_
_entity_poly.entity_id
_entity_poly.type
_entity_poly.pdbx_seq_one_letter_code
_entity_poly.pdbx_strand_id
1 'polypeptide(L)'
;MRARARREVGGRAFQHDQRSARVAGASPRCMRPIATLPLAALFAIGVARADVVPENDPVPSNALEDPDFHIGSKQFGLERRVEMFQWARGDDGRYSTIWNAAPIDSGDFDAAHRNPERLPIRNRQWWVDSVSLDGRPLPLEVVRLLGQWKTLRPNFSRLPGDLGASFQPEGDGLASSYNPLAPAIGDVRITWHEFVLPPLAGKVDLRDGAWALSPKAAAAPAVARPAVDIAAAARTPAIKLRPWLIAIAVAALVGLWFLTRAITGGKS
;
A
#
# COMPACT_ATOMS: atom_id res chain seq x y z
N MET A 1 -24.29 -27.25 50.09
CA MET A 1 -24.38 -28.73 50.04
C MET A 1 -23.39 -29.22 48.99
N ARG A 2 -22.30 -29.89 49.44
CA ARG A 2 -21.30 -30.75 48.73
C ARG A 2 -20.73 -30.31 47.35
N ALA A 3 -19.46 -30.49 46.99
CA ALA A 3 -18.18 -30.82 47.64
C ALA A 3 -17.09 -30.78 46.54
N ARG A 4 -15.84 -30.42 46.93
CA ARG A 4 -14.46 -30.87 46.52
C ARG A 4 -14.27 -31.62 45.17
N ALA A 5 -13.16 -31.51 44.43
CA ALA A 5 -11.73 -31.64 44.77
C ALA A 5 -10.89 -31.18 43.54
N ARG A 6 -9.70 -30.54 43.56
CA ARG A 6 -8.35 -30.83 44.11
C ARG A 6 -7.67 -32.13 43.61
N ARG A 7 -6.66 -31.98 42.74
CA ARG A 7 -5.40 -32.76 42.52
C ARG A 7 -4.72 -32.12 41.30
N GLU A 8 -3.53 -31.52 41.27
CA GLU A 8 -2.21 -31.73 41.90
C GLU A 8 -1.41 -32.93 41.34
N VAL A 9 -0.16 -32.60 40.95
CA VAL A 9 1.07 -33.43 40.84
C VAL A 9 1.39 -34.13 39.50
N GLY A 10 2.40 -33.60 38.77
CA GLY A 10 3.79 -34.06 38.92
C GLY A 10 4.52 -34.71 37.74
N GLY A 11 5.84 -34.41 37.66
CA GLY A 11 6.88 -35.25 37.03
C GLY A 11 7.30 -34.81 35.62
N ARG A 12 8.58 -34.87 35.21
CA ARG A 12 9.84 -35.27 35.86
C ARG A 12 10.97 -34.85 34.91
N ALA A 13 12.10 -34.43 35.47
CA ALA A 13 13.32 -34.12 34.74
C ALA A 13 14.00 -35.39 34.18
N PHE A 14 14.60 -35.29 32.99
CA PHE A 14 15.57 -36.25 32.46
C PHE A 14 16.91 -35.54 32.27
N GLN A 15 17.89 -36.02 33.02
CA GLN A 15 19.29 -35.61 33.00
C GLN A 15 20.07 -36.80 32.45
N HIS A 16 20.72 -36.64 31.30
CA HIS A 16 21.62 -37.67 30.77
C HIS A 16 23.05 -37.16 30.79
N ASP A 17 23.80 -37.76 31.71
CA ASP A 17 25.25 -37.79 31.81
C ASP A 17 25.83 -38.56 30.59
N GLN A 18 26.88 -38.03 29.97
CA GLN A 18 27.87 -38.83 29.25
C GLN A 18 29.28 -38.28 29.46
N ARG A 19 29.94 -38.97 30.37
CA ARG A 19 31.38 -39.02 30.64
C ARG A 19 32.18 -39.68 29.50
N SER A 20 33.40 -39.16 29.36
CA SER A 20 34.65 -39.90 29.09
C SER A 20 34.92 -40.45 27.68
N ALA A 21 36.03 -40.01 27.06
CA ALA A 21 37.32 -40.71 27.20
C ALA A 21 38.46 -40.00 26.43
N ARG A 22 39.60 -39.86 27.13
CA ARG A 22 40.96 -39.66 26.57
C ARG A 22 41.35 -40.84 25.67
N VAL A 23 42.21 -40.63 24.68
CA VAL A 23 43.51 -41.34 24.54
C VAL A 23 44.47 -40.48 23.72
N ALA A 24 45.71 -40.39 24.21
CA ALA A 24 46.87 -39.76 23.60
C ALA A 24 47.62 -40.73 22.67
N GLY A 25 48.33 -40.20 21.68
CA GLY A 25 49.31 -40.97 20.90
C GLY A 25 50.20 -40.03 20.09
N ALA A 26 51.49 -39.96 20.44
CA ALA A 26 52.49 -39.08 19.86
C ALA A 26 53.62 -39.88 19.19
N SER A 27 54.23 -39.25 18.16
CA SER A 27 55.62 -39.40 17.66
C SER A 27 55.89 -40.44 16.55
N PRO A 28 57.04 -40.37 15.83
CA PRO A 28 57.58 -39.23 15.08
C PRO A 28 58.22 -39.60 13.70
N ARG A 29 58.58 -38.55 12.93
CA ARG A 29 59.69 -38.43 11.95
C ARG A 29 59.71 -39.31 10.68
N CYS A 30 59.61 -38.64 9.53
CA CYS A 30 60.54 -38.85 8.42
C CYS A 30 60.65 -37.56 7.57
N MET A 31 61.87 -37.01 7.45
CA MET A 31 62.21 -35.87 6.60
C MET A 31 62.31 -36.30 5.14
N ARG A 32 61.81 -35.47 4.21
CA ARG A 32 62.50 -35.11 2.95
C ARG A 32 61.85 -33.88 2.29
N PRO A 33 62.61 -33.04 1.57
CA PRO A 33 62.28 -31.63 1.34
C PRO A 33 61.97 -31.33 -0.13
N ILE A 34 60.79 -30.82 -0.48
CA ILE A 34 60.54 -30.30 -1.85
C ILE A 34 59.53 -29.14 -1.82
N ALA A 35 59.95 -28.03 -2.44
CA ALA A 35 59.17 -26.93 -3.01
C ALA A 35 58.31 -26.05 -2.08
N THR A 36 58.88 -24.92 -1.67
CA THR A 36 58.19 -23.70 -1.29
C THR A 36 57.41 -23.13 -2.48
N LEU A 37 56.12 -23.43 -2.54
CA LEU A 37 55.12 -22.62 -3.26
C LEU A 37 54.46 -21.69 -2.23
N PRO A 38 54.42 -20.36 -2.43
CA PRO A 38 53.61 -19.48 -1.61
C PRO A 38 52.15 -19.70 -1.98
N LEU A 39 51.49 -20.67 -1.34
CA LEU A 39 50.04 -20.76 -1.37
C LEU A 39 49.51 -19.63 -0.47
N ALA A 40 49.34 -18.46 -1.07
CA ALA A 40 48.61 -17.36 -0.46
C ALA A 40 47.16 -17.81 -0.25
N ALA A 41 46.89 -18.42 0.90
CA ALA A 41 45.56 -18.66 1.40
C ALA A 41 44.93 -17.29 1.68
N LEU A 42 44.27 -16.72 0.67
CA LEU A 42 43.28 -15.68 0.84
C LEU A 42 42.16 -16.28 1.69
N PHE A 43 42.30 -16.15 3.01
CA PHE A 43 41.18 -16.24 3.93
C PHE A 43 40.25 -15.07 3.58
N ALA A 44 39.33 -15.31 2.66
CA ALA A 44 38.10 -14.55 2.59
C ALA A 44 37.36 -14.85 3.91
N ILE A 45 37.67 -14.07 4.94
CA ILE A 45 36.85 -13.98 6.14
C ILE A 45 35.54 -13.36 5.65
N GLY A 46 34.64 -14.21 5.19
CA GLY A 46 33.24 -13.86 5.06
C GLY A 46 32.79 -13.52 6.46
N VAL A 47 32.74 -12.22 6.78
CA VAL A 47 32.05 -11.74 7.96
C VAL A 47 30.61 -12.19 7.75
N ALA A 48 30.23 -13.27 8.43
CA ALA A 48 28.84 -13.64 8.57
C ALA A 48 28.16 -12.40 9.16
N ARG A 49 27.43 -11.67 8.33
CA ARG A 49 26.58 -10.59 8.82
C ARG A 49 25.59 -11.28 9.72
N ALA A 50 25.72 -11.07 11.02
CA ALA A 50 24.68 -11.46 11.95
C ALA A 50 23.41 -10.75 11.47
N ASP A 51 22.39 -11.54 11.12
CA ASP A 51 21.09 -11.01 10.76
C ASP A 51 20.58 -10.22 11.97
N VAL A 52 20.65 -8.88 11.90
CA VAL A 52 20.13 -8.02 12.96
C VAL A 52 18.62 -8.10 12.87
N VAL A 53 18.01 -8.78 13.82
CA VAL A 53 16.57 -8.91 13.93
C VAL A 53 16.02 -7.62 14.55
N PRO A 54 14.97 -7.00 13.98
CA PRO A 54 14.31 -5.87 14.62
C PRO A 54 13.77 -6.23 16.01
N GLU A 55 14.03 -5.38 16.99
CA GLU A 55 13.62 -5.62 18.38
C GLU A 55 12.33 -4.88 18.76
N ASN A 56 12.10 -3.71 18.17
CA ASN A 56 10.94 -2.86 18.46
C ASN A 56 9.96 -2.79 17.28
N ASP A 57 8.80 -2.23 17.54
CA ASP A 57 7.84 -1.89 16.49
C ASP A 57 8.27 -0.62 15.73
N PRO A 58 7.96 -0.50 14.44
CA PRO A 58 8.20 0.72 13.69
C PRO A 58 7.39 1.88 14.24
N VAL A 59 8.01 3.06 14.32
CA VAL A 59 7.43 4.29 14.87
C VAL A 59 7.24 5.31 13.76
N PRO A 60 5.99 5.79 13.53
CA PRO A 60 5.74 6.89 12.60
C PRO A 60 6.20 8.24 13.16
N SER A 61 6.61 9.16 12.30
CA SER A 61 7.06 10.50 12.70
C SER A 61 5.98 11.41 13.25
N ASN A 62 4.74 11.22 12.81
CA ASN A 62 3.61 12.08 13.13
C ASN A 62 2.31 11.28 13.14
N ALA A 63 1.30 11.81 13.83
CA ALA A 63 -0.08 11.34 13.66
C ALA A 63 -0.65 11.90 12.35
N LEU A 64 -1.59 11.17 11.77
CA LEU A 64 -2.34 11.56 10.57
C LEU A 64 -3.75 11.96 10.96
N GLU A 65 -4.32 12.92 10.24
CA GLU A 65 -5.70 13.38 10.41
C GLU A 65 -6.32 13.67 9.04
N ASP A 66 -7.57 13.24 8.87
CA ASP A 66 -8.47 13.74 7.83
C ASP A 66 -9.09 15.06 8.33
N PRO A 67 -8.69 16.23 7.79
CA PRO A 67 -9.13 17.52 8.30
C PRO A 67 -10.61 17.82 8.01
N ASP A 68 -11.23 17.13 7.06
CA ASP A 68 -12.63 17.39 6.71
C ASP A 68 -13.59 16.70 7.70
N PHE A 69 -13.12 15.63 8.38
CA PHE A 69 -13.93 14.80 9.28
C PHE A 69 -13.33 14.63 10.68
N HIS A 70 -12.16 15.21 10.92
CA HIS A 70 -11.39 15.06 12.17
C HIS A 70 -11.14 13.61 12.58
N ILE A 71 -10.90 12.73 11.61
CA ILE A 71 -10.57 11.33 11.84
C ILE A 71 -9.06 11.15 11.86
N GLY A 72 -8.52 10.71 12.99
CA GLY A 72 -7.09 10.50 13.17
C GLY A 72 -6.64 9.05 13.13
N SER A 73 -5.40 8.81 12.70
CA SER A 73 -4.69 7.53 12.88
C SER A 73 -3.26 7.76 13.37
N LYS A 74 -2.77 6.83 14.19
CA LYS A 74 -1.38 6.77 14.64
C LYS A 74 -0.54 5.76 13.83
N GLN A 75 -1.08 5.27 12.72
CA GLN A 75 -0.41 4.33 11.83
C GLN A 75 0.33 5.05 10.69
N PHE A 76 0.89 4.29 9.76
CA PHE A 76 1.80 4.80 8.73
C PHE A 76 1.10 5.49 7.55
N GLY A 77 -0.20 5.31 7.43
CA GLY A 77 -1.04 5.91 6.39
C GLY A 77 -2.49 5.98 6.83
N LEU A 78 -3.23 6.95 6.31
CA LEU A 78 -4.66 7.14 6.50
C LEU A 78 -5.32 7.28 5.13
N GLU A 79 -6.45 6.63 4.91
CA GLU A 79 -7.22 6.72 3.67
C GLU A 79 -8.69 7.01 4.00
N ARG A 80 -9.24 8.03 3.37
CA ARG A 80 -10.68 8.23 3.22
C ARG A 80 -11.11 7.64 1.89
N ARG A 81 -11.99 6.64 1.97
CA ARG A 81 -12.64 6.01 0.83
C ARG A 81 -14.09 6.46 0.75
N VAL A 82 -14.47 6.98 -0.41
CA VAL A 82 -15.81 7.47 -0.73
C VAL A 82 -16.33 6.65 -1.90
N GLU A 83 -17.54 6.13 -1.74
CA GLU A 83 -18.28 5.47 -2.81
C GLU A 83 -19.64 6.15 -2.96
N MET A 84 -20.13 6.23 -4.19
CA MET A 84 -21.45 6.79 -4.51
C MET A 84 -22.33 5.70 -5.10
N PHE A 85 -23.59 5.67 -4.64
CA PHE A 85 -24.62 4.79 -5.16
C PHE A 85 -25.08 5.30 -6.52
N GLN A 86 -24.87 4.50 -7.56
CA GLN A 86 -24.96 4.92 -8.95
C GLN A 86 -25.56 3.82 -9.81
N TRP A 87 -26.17 4.21 -10.92
CA TRP A 87 -26.51 3.32 -12.02
C TRP A 87 -25.25 2.83 -12.73
N ALA A 88 -25.22 1.54 -13.02
CA ALA A 88 -24.29 0.89 -13.93
C ALA A 88 -25.07 0.18 -15.02
N ARG A 89 -24.50 0.12 -16.22
CA ARG A 89 -25.04 -0.65 -17.35
C ARG A 89 -24.13 -1.84 -17.61
N GLY A 90 -24.68 -3.05 -17.54
CA GLY A 90 -23.97 -4.27 -17.89
C GLY A 90 -23.74 -4.41 -19.40
N ASP A 91 -22.91 -5.36 -19.80
CA ASP A 91 -22.60 -5.64 -21.21
C ASP A 91 -23.85 -6.08 -22.00
N ASP A 92 -24.85 -6.64 -21.33
CA ASP A 92 -26.15 -7.02 -21.88
C ASP A 92 -27.13 -5.83 -22.02
N GLY A 93 -26.69 -4.62 -21.68
CA GLY A 93 -27.47 -3.40 -21.72
C GLY A 93 -28.42 -3.20 -20.54
N ARG A 94 -28.48 -4.12 -19.57
CA ARG A 94 -29.36 -3.96 -18.39
C ARG A 94 -28.75 -3.01 -17.37
N TYR A 95 -29.60 -2.24 -16.71
CA TYR A 95 -29.21 -1.36 -15.63
C TYR A 95 -29.24 -2.09 -14.28
N SER A 96 -28.27 -1.76 -13.44
CA SER A 96 -28.22 -2.16 -12.03
C SER A 96 -27.67 -1.01 -11.20
N THR A 97 -27.88 -1.05 -9.88
CA THR A 97 -27.31 -0.06 -8.97
C THR A 97 -26.10 -0.65 -8.26
N ILE A 98 -25.03 0.13 -8.16
CA ILE A 98 -23.80 -0.26 -7.46
C ILE A 98 -23.26 0.89 -6.63
N TRP A 99 -22.49 0.56 -5.61
CA TRP A 99 -21.57 1.49 -4.96
C TRP A 99 -20.27 1.52 -5.76
N ASN A 100 -19.85 2.70 -6.22
CA ASN A 100 -18.61 2.85 -6.97
C ASN A 100 -17.81 4.04 -6.43
N ALA A 101 -16.49 3.86 -6.30
CA ALA A 101 -15.55 4.87 -5.82
C ALA A 101 -15.21 5.95 -6.85
N ALA A 102 -15.62 5.77 -8.11
CA ALA A 102 -15.51 6.76 -9.17
C ALA A 102 -16.90 7.11 -9.76
N PRO A 103 -17.08 8.33 -10.31
CA PRO A 103 -18.27 8.66 -11.09
C PRO A 103 -18.38 7.73 -12.30
N ILE A 104 -19.58 7.18 -12.53
CA ILE A 104 -19.90 6.41 -13.72
C ILE A 104 -20.51 7.37 -14.74
N ASP A 105 -19.83 7.51 -15.89
CA ASP A 105 -20.36 8.27 -17.01
C ASP A 105 -21.67 7.62 -17.49
N SER A 106 -22.75 8.39 -17.35
CA SER A 106 -24.11 7.99 -17.69
C SER A 106 -24.68 8.81 -18.84
N GLY A 107 -23.84 9.56 -19.58
CA GLY A 107 -24.29 10.43 -20.68
C GLY A 107 -25.03 9.69 -21.80
N ASP A 108 -24.68 8.42 -22.01
CA ASP A 108 -25.30 7.52 -23.00
C ASP A 108 -26.39 6.61 -22.40
N PHE A 109 -26.78 6.83 -21.13
CA PHE A 109 -27.90 6.11 -20.52
C PHE A 109 -29.22 6.79 -20.93
N ASP A 110 -30.36 6.20 -20.59
CA ASP A 110 -31.63 6.92 -20.71
C ASP A 110 -31.81 7.95 -19.58
N ALA A 111 -32.83 8.79 -19.69
CA ALA A 111 -33.07 9.89 -18.77
C ALA A 111 -33.38 9.43 -17.33
N ALA A 112 -33.95 8.25 -17.13
CA ALA A 112 -34.27 7.72 -15.81
C ALA A 112 -33.04 7.16 -15.07
N HIS A 113 -31.95 6.90 -15.80
CA HIS A 113 -30.73 6.29 -15.28
C HIS A 113 -29.53 7.25 -15.27
N ARG A 114 -29.77 8.56 -15.18
CA ARG A 114 -28.69 9.56 -15.05
C ARG A 114 -28.05 9.52 -13.66
N ASN A 115 -26.73 9.49 -13.63
CA ASN A 115 -25.90 9.64 -12.43
C ASN A 115 -25.44 11.10 -12.25
N PRO A 116 -25.13 11.53 -11.02
CA PRO A 116 -24.39 12.76 -10.80
C PRO A 116 -23.03 12.73 -11.50
N GLU A 117 -22.66 13.83 -12.16
CA GLU A 117 -21.43 13.92 -12.97
C GLU A 117 -20.14 13.83 -12.13
N ARG A 118 -20.22 14.11 -10.83
CA ARG A 118 -19.07 14.15 -9.93
C ARG A 118 -19.41 13.63 -8.55
N LEU A 119 -18.41 13.06 -7.89
CA LEU A 119 -18.47 12.77 -6.47
C LEU A 119 -18.49 14.07 -5.66
N PRO A 120 -19.43 14.23 -4.70
CA PRO A 120 -19.48 15.41 -3.85
C PRO A 120 -18.28 15.48 -2.90
N ILE A 121 -17.74 14.32 -2.50
CA ILE A 121 -16.57 14.18 -1.63
C ILE A 121 -15.54 13.31 -2.31
N ARG A 122 -14.27 13.73 -2.25
CA ARG A 122 -13.16 13.02 -2.88
C ARG A 122 -12.53 11.99 -1.95
N ASN A 123 -12.13 10.86 -2.55
CA ASN A 123 -11.14 9.96 -1.98
C ASN A 123 -9.84 10.73 -1.67
N ARG A 124 -9.20 10.43 -0.55
CA ARG A 124 -7.92 11.06 -0.17
C ARG A 124 -7.08 10.11 0.67
N GLN A 125 -5.76 10.20 0.51
CA GLN A 125 -4.79 9.46 1.31
C GLN A 125 -3.79 10.44 1.93
N TRP A 126 -3.36 10.12 3.14
CA TRP A 126 -2.31 10.81 3.87
C TRP A 126 -1.26 9.79 4.29
N TRP A 127 0.00 10.21 4.32
CA TRP A 127 1.15 9.40 4.70
C TRP A 127 1.96 10.15 5.74
N VAL A 128 2.61 9.41 6.63
CA VAL A 128 3.57 9.98 7.58
C VAL A 128 4.81 10.46 6.83
N ASP A 129 5.51 11.45 7.38
CA ASP A 129 6.69 12.03 6.73
C ASP A 129 7.87 11.05 6.71
N SER A 130 8.03 10.27 7.78
CA SER A 130 9.07 9.25 7.91
C SER A 130 8.69 8.16 8.91
N VAL A 131 9.41 7.04 8.85
CA VAL A 131 9.26 5.91 9.76
C VAL A 131 10.63 5.52 10.29
N SER A 132 10.70 5.24 11.59
CA SER A 132 11.91 4.69 12.22
C SER A 132 11.64 3.30 12.78
N LEU A 133 12.68 2.47 12.83
CA LEU A 133 12.68 1.14 13.43
C LEU A 133 14.02 1.00 14.15
N ASP A 134 13.99 0.69 15.44
CA ASP A 134 15.20 0.61 16.29
C ASP A 134 16.11 1.85 16.17
N GLY A 135 15.50 3.04 16.10
CA GLY A 135 16.22 4.32 15.98
C GLY A 135 16.85 4.59 14.61
N ARG A 136 16.59 3.74 13.61
CA ARG A 136 17.13 3.85 12.25
C ARG A 136 16.01 4.07 11.23
N PRO A 137 16.28 4.75 10.10
CA PRO A 137 15.25 5.02 9.11
C PRO A 137 14.76 3.72 8.43
N LEU A 138 13.44 3.61 8.30
CA LEU A 138 12.75 2.62 7.47
C LEU A 138 12.09 3.34 6.29
N PRO A 139 12.60 3.21 5.05
CA PRO A 139 12.07 3.94 3.90
C PRO A 139 10.58 3.67 3.66
N LEU A 140 9.81 4.72 3.33
CA LEU A 140 8.38 4.61 3.06
C LEU A 140 8.04 3.65 1.91
N GLU A 141 8.95 3.49 0.94
CA GLU A 141 8.78 2.49 -0.12
C GLU A 141 8.74 1.06 0.44
N VAL A 142 9.61 0.73 1.40
CA VAL A 142 9.61 -0.56 2.10
C VAL A 142 8.33 -0.72 2.92
N VAL A 143 7.91 0.36 3.60
CA VAL A 143 6.65 0.38 4.36
C VAL A 143 5.47 0.04 3.44
N ARG A 144 5.33 0.73 2.30
CA ARG A 144 4.25 0.54 1.32
C ARG A 144 4.26 -0.82 0.65
N LEU A 145 5.42 -1.44 0.50
CA LEU A 145 5.56 -2.80 -0.03
C LEU A 145 5.11 -3.87 0.97
N LEU A 146 5.40 -3.68 2.26
CA LEU A 146 5.14 -4.67 3.30
C LEU A 146 3.78 -4.54 3.98
N GLY A 147 3.27 -3.31 4.08
CA GLY A 147 2.05 -3.01 4.80
C GLY A 147 0.77 -3.28 4.02
N GLN A 148 -0.35 -3.07 4.68
CA GLN A 148 -1.68 -3.25 4.14
C GLN A 148 -2.66 -2.25 4.75
N TRP A 149 -3.67 -1.87 3.97
CA TRP A 149 -4.81 -1.10 4.48
C TRP A 149 -5.72 -1.99 5.32
N LYS A 150 -6.09 -1.52 6.51
CA LYS A 150 -7.12 -2.11 7.37
C LYS A 150 -8.20 -1.09 7.65
N THR A 151 -9.44 -1.56 7.81
CA THR A 151 -10.57 -0.70 8.19
C THR A 151 -10.28 -0.02 9.52
N LEU A 152 -10.34 1.30 9.53
CA LEU A 152 -10.34 2.13 10.72
C LEU A 152 -11.80 2.38 11.10
N ARG A 153 -12.15 2.22 12.38
CA ARG A 153 -13.51 2.41 12.91
C ARG A 153 -13.53 3.65 13.81
N PRO A 154 -13.86 4.84 13.26
CA PRO A 154 -13.90 6.05 14.06
C PRO A 154 -15.08 6.05 15.02
N ASN A 155 -14.95 6.84 16.09
CA ASN A 155 -16.05 7.07 17.01
C ASN A 155 -16.87 8.29 16.54
N PHE A 156 -18.07 8.05 16.02
CA PHE A 156 -18.96 9.09 15.50
C PHE A 156 -19.89 9.71 16.54
N SER A 157 -19.68 9.46 17.84
CA SER A 157 -20.55 9.96 18.93
C SER A 157 -20.64 11.49 19.02
N ARG A 158 -19.76 12.22 18.32
CA ARG A 158 -19.75 13.68 18.26
C ARG A 158 -19.32 14.16 16.86
N LEU A 159 -20.10 13.80 15.84
CA LEU A 159 -19.92 14.44 14.54
C LEU A 159 -20.07 15.97 14.71
N PRO A 160 -19.14 16.76 14.15
CA PRO A 160 -19.35 18.19 13.96
C PRO A 160 -20.76 18.48 13.43
N GLY A 161 -21.41 19.52 13.97
CA GLY A 161 -22.84 19.77 13.73
C GLY A 161 -23.19 20.03 12.26
N ASP A 162 -22.25 20.56 11.50
CA ASP A 162 -22.31 20.72 10.04
C ASP A 162 -22.30 19.37 9.29
N LEU A 163 -21.48 18.42 9.74
CA LEU A 163 -21.44 17.06 9.16
C LEU A 163 -22.70 16.25 9.50
N GLY A 164 -23.23 16.39 10.72
CA GLY A 164 -24.43 15.69 11.17
C GLY A 164 -25.71 16.07 10.39
N ALA A 165 -25.71 17.20 9.67
CA ALA A 165 -26.83 17.60 8.82
C ALA A 165 -26.88 16.83 7.48
N SER A 166 -25.74 16.33 7.00
CA SER A 166 -25.62 15.67 5.68
C SER A 166 -25.23 14.20 5.78
N PHE A 167 -24.74 13.75 6.93
CA PHE A 167 -24.22 12.41 7.13
C PHE A 167 -24.72 11.82 8.45
N GLN A 168 -25.03 10.52 8.39
CA GLN A 168 -25.35 9.70 9.57
C GLN A 168 -24.35 8.54 9.70
N PRO A 169 -24.06 8.08 10.92
CA PRO A 169 -23.27 6.87 11.13
C PRO A 169 -23.90 5.65 10.46
N GLU A 170 -23.11 4.92 9.69
CA GLU A 170 -23.52 3.67 9.02
C GLU A 170 -22.39 2.64 9.08
N GLY A 171 -22.60 1.55 9.82
CA GLY A 171 -21.59 0.50 9.99
C GLY A 171 -20.28 1.03 10.56
N ASP A 172 -19.19 0.89 9.79
CA ASP A 172 -17.85 1.35 10.15
C ASP A 172 -17.54 2.77 9.63
N GLY A 173 -18.55 3.48 9.11
CA GLY A 173 -18.38 4.75 8.39
C GLY A 173 -19.54 5.73 8.55
N LEU A 174 -19.65 6.64 7.58
CA LEU A 174 -20.74 7.59 7.44
C LEU A 174 -21.45 7.40 6.11
N ALA A 175 -22.76 7.68 6.05
CA ALA A 175 -23.52 7.68 4.81
C ALA A 175 -24.43 8.91 4.73
N SER A 176 -24.68 9.42 3.51
CA SER A 176 -25.68 10.47 3.27
C SER A 176 -27.10 9.92 3.10
N SER A 177 -27.23 8.61 2.86
CA SER A 177 -28.52 7.97 2.64
C SER A 177 -29.35 7.98 3.92
N TYR A 178 -30.60 8.43 3.81
CA TYR A 178 -31.55 8.39 4.93
C TYR A 178 -31.86 6.95 5.38
N ASN A 179 -32.04 6.03 4.43
CA ASN A 179 -32.27 4.60 4.68
C ASN A 179 -31.15 3.75 4.04
N PRO A 180 -30.28 3.11 4.84
CA PRO A 180 -29.19 2.25 4.36
C PRO A 180 -29.64 1.08 3.47
N LEU A 181 -30.88 0.59 3.65
CA LEU A 181 -31.43 -0.51 2.88
C LEU A 181 -32.11 -0.06 1.57
N ALA A 182 -32.26 1.25 1.38
CA ALA A 182 -32.85 1.84 0.19
C ALA A 182 -32.14 3.18 -0.15
N PRO A 183 -30.84 3.14 -0.48
CA PRO A 183 -30.10 4.33 -0.88
C PRO A 183 -30.63 4.90 -2.20
N ALA A 184 -30.57 6.23 -2.33
CA ALA A 184 -30.90 6.95 -3.55
C ALA A 184 -29.67 7.15 -4.44
N ILE A 185 -29.90 7.34 -5.74
CA ILE A 185 -28.82 7.65 -6.69
C ILE A 185 -28.15 8.96 -6.30
N GLY A 186 -26.83 8.92 -6.15
CA GLY A 186 -26.03 10.05 -5.67
C GLY A 186 -25.76 10.04 -4.16
N ASP A 187 -26.39 9.15 -3.39
CA ASP A 187 -25.98 8.94 -2.00
C ASP A 187 -24.54 8.46 -1.93
N VAL A 188 -23.82 8.93 -0.90
CA VAL A 188 -22.43 8.56 -0.68
C VAL A 188 -22.26 7.85 0.65
N ARG A 189 -21.32 6.92 0.67
CA ARG A 189 -20.79 6.30 1.90
C ARG A 189 -19.30 6.56 2.00
N ILE A 190 -18.84 6.78 3.22
CA ILE A 190 -17.49 7.19 3.55
C ILE A 190 -16.95 6.23 4.60
N THR A 191 -15.79 5.63 4.32
CA THR A 191 -15.09 4.74 5.24
C THR A 191 -13.64 5.16 5.37
N TRP A 192 -13.03 4.91 6.52
CA TRP A 192 -11.63 5.19 6.76
C TRP A 192 -10.83 3.91 6.88
N HIS A 193 -9.59 3.96 6.41
CA HIS A 193 -8.65 2.86 6.51
C HIS A 193 -7.31 3.38 7.00
N GLU A 194 -6.59 2.57 7.76
CA GLU A 194 -5.24 2.86 8.22
C GLU A 194 -4.25 1.85 7.64
N PHE A 195 -3.06 2.33 7.30
CA PHE A 195 -2.03 1.50 6.70
C PHE A 195 -1.12 0.95 7.80
N VAL A 196 -1.18 -0.36 8.02
CA VAL A 196 -0.45 -1.04 9.10
C VAL A 196 0.63 -1.96 8.55
N LEU A 197 1.69 -2.15 9.34
CA LEU A 197 2.75 -3.09 9.02
C LEU A 197 2.50 -4.47 9.68
N PRO A 198 2.87 -5.57 9.00
CA PRO A 198 3.01 -6.86 9.66
C PRO A 198 4.26 -6.87 10.55
N PRO A 199 4.47 -7.91 11.38
CA PRO A 199 5.74 -8.13 12.03
C PRO A 199 6.90 -8.16 11.01
N LEU A 200 7.97 -7.42 11.29
CA LEU A 200 9.06 -7.19 10.34
C LEU A 200 10.23 -8.18 10.45
N ALA A 201 10.23 -9.05 11.46
CA ALA A 201 11.26 -10.07 11.64
C ALA A 201 11.46 -10.91 10.36
N GLY A 202 12.69 -10.92 9.83
CA GLY A 202 13.06 -11.63 8.60
C GLY A 202 12.55 -11.02 7.29
N LYS A 203 11.83 -9.88 7.35
CA LYS A 203 11.36 -9.12 6.17
C LYS A 203 12.27 -7.95 5.83
N VAL A 204 13.04 -7.47 6.79
CA VAL A 204 13.97 -6.35 6.63
C VAL A 204 15.33 -6.73 7.20
N ASP A 205 16.38 -6.20 6.58
CA ASP A 205 17.76 -6.30 7.07
C ASP A 205 18.36 -4.91 7.19
N LEU A 206 19.25 -4.73 8.15
CA LEU A 206 19.98 -3.47 8.31
C LEU A 206 21.13 -3.37 7.30
N ARG A 207 21.10 -2.38 6.41
CA ARG A 207 22.12 -2.13 5.38
C ARG A 207 22.49 -0.66 5.35
N ASP A 208 23.79 -0.36 5.42
CA ASP A 208 24.32 1.01 5.34
C ASP A 208 23.64 1.99 6.33
N GLY A 209 23.27 1.48 7.52
CA GLY A 209 22.64 2.27 8.57
C GLY A 209 21.12 2.47 8.44
N ALA A 210 20.49 1.95 7.38
CA ALA A 210 19.05 2.02 7.15
C ALA A 210 18.43 0.62 7.00
N TRP A 211 17.16 0.47 7.38
CA TRP A 211 16.44 -0.77 7.15
C TRP A 211 16.07 -0.89 5.68
N ALA A 212 16.34 -2.04 5.09
CA ALA A 212 16.01 -2.35 3.71
C ALA A 212 15.24 -3.67 3.64
N LEU A 213 14.45 -3.85 2.57
CA LEU A 213 13.76 -5.12 2.32
C LEU A 213 14.76 -6.28 2.22
N SER A 214 14.50 -7.38 2.93
CA SER A 214 15.35 -8.57 2.86
C SER A 214 15.25 -9.20 1.47
N PRO A 215 16.30 -9.86 0.95
CA PRO A 215 16.26 -10.44 -0.41
C PRO A 215 15.18 -11.53 -0.49
N LYS A 216 14.96 -12.24 0.63
CA LYS A 216 13.89 -13.23 0.78
C LYS A 216 12.50 -12.59 0.64
N ALA A 217 12.27 -11.44 1.26
CA ALA A 217 11.00 -10.74 1.15
C ALA A 217 10.80 -10.11 -0.24
N ALA A 218 11.88 -9.61 -0.86
CA ALA A 218 11.85 -9.07 -2.21
C ALA A 218 11.53 -10.12 -3.28
N ALA A 219 11.96 -11.37 -3.08
CA ALA A 219 11.69 -12.49 -3.98
C ALA A 219 10.28 -13.12 -3.80
N ALA A 220 9.54 -12.73 -2.75
CA ALA A 220 8.19 -13.24 -2.54
C ALA A 220 7.22 -12.62 -3.56
N PRO A 221 6.24 -13.39 -4.07
CA PRO A 221 5.22 -12.84 -4.96
C PRO A 221 4.47 -11.71 -4.24
N ALA A 222 4.35 -10.56 -4.92
CA ALA A 222 3.61 -9.42 -4.39
C ALA A 222 2.18 -9.84 -4.05
N VAL A 223 1.73 -9.55 -2.83
CA VAL A 223 0.33 -9.77 -2.46
C VAL A 223 -0.52 -8.90 -3.37
N ALA A 224 -1.32 -9.53 -4.24
CA ALA A 224 -2.22 -8.82 -5.13
C ALA A 224 -3.19 -7.99 -4.29
N ARG A 225 -3.09 -6.66 -4.41
CA ARG A 225 -4.08 -5.74 -3.84
C ARG A 225 -5.39 -5.99 -4.59
N PRO A 226 -6.56 -6.11 -3.93
CA PRO A 226 -7.79 -5.77 -4.62
C PRO A 226 -7.64 -4.31 -5.05
N ALA A 227 -7.57 -4.09 -6.37
CA ALA A 227 -7.54 -2.76 -6.93
C ALA A 227 -8.88 -2.10 -6.60
N VAL A 228 -8.95 -1.38 -5.49
CA VAL A 228 -9.89 -0.29 -5.40
C VAL A 228 -9.31 0.73 -6.37
N ASP A 229 -10.00 0.95 -7.48
CA ASP A 229 -9.54 1.77 -8.59
C ASP A 229 -9.58 3.26 -8.22
N ILE A 230 -8.83 3.63 -7.18
CA ILE A 230 -8.61 5.03 -6.77
C ILE A 230 -7.74 5.73 -7.85
N ALA A 231 -6.92 4.97 -8.57
CA ALA A 231 -6.08 5.47 -9.65
C ALA A 231 -6.88 5.85 -10.91
N ALA A 232 -8.10 5.36 -11.12
CA ALA A 232 -8.97 5.84 -12.18
C ALA A 232 -9.31 7.34 -12.04
N ALA A 233 -9.30 7.89 -10.81
CA ALA A 233 -9.50 9.32 -10.57
C ALA A 233 -8.32 10.21 -10.99
N ALA A 234 -7.13 9.64 -11.26
CA ALA A 234 -5.94 10.36 -11.70
C ALA A 234 -5.66 10.23 -13.20
N ARG A 235 -6.47 9.46 -13.95
CA ARG A 235 -6.35 9.47 -15.42
C ARG A 235 -6.90 10.81 -15.91
N THR A 236 -5.99 11.72 -16.25
CA THR A 236 -6.31 12.89 -17.06
C THR A 236 -7.15 12.38 -18.23
N PRO A 237 -8.34 12.96 -18.51
CA PRO A 237 -9.11 12.53 -19.66
C PRO A 237 -8.20 12.67 -20.87
N ALA A 238 -7.93 11.55 -21.55
CA ALA A 238 -7.23 11.59 -22.82
C ALA A 238 -8.02 12.57 -23.69
N ILE A 239 -7.43 13.74 -23.96
CA ILE A 239 -8.04 14.75 -24.81
C ILE A 239 -8.18 14.08 -26.17
N LYS A 240 -9.35 13.53 -26.46
CA LYS A 240 -9.73 13.07 -27.79
C LYS A 240 -9.80 14.32 -28.65
N LEU A 241 -8.66 14.73 -29.22
CA LEU A 241 -8.63 15.76 -30.24
C LEU A 241 -9.57 15.29 -31.35
N ARG A 242 -10.67 16.02 -31.54
CA ARG A 242 -11.61 15.73 -32.61
C ARG A 242 -10.84 15.82 -33.94
N PRO A 243 -11.00 14.86 -34.87
CA PRO A 243 -10.18 14.76 -36.07
C PRO A 243 -10.19 16.02 -36.95
N TRP A 244 -11.24 16.85 -36.88
CA TRP A 244 -11.31 18.13 -37.58
C TRP A 244 -10.29 19.17 -37.07
N LEU A 245 -9.90 19.14 -35.79
CA LEU A 245 -8.86 20.02 -35.24
C LEU A 245 -7.47 19.66 -35.79
N ILE A 246 -7.21 18.37 -35.98
CA ILE A 246 -5.99 17.88 -36.65
C ILE A 246 -5.99 18.36 -38.11
N ALA A 247 -7.13 18.27 -38.80
CA ALA A 247 -7.27 18.75 -40.17
C ALA A 247 -7.00 20.25 -40.31
N ILE A 248 -7.49 21.08 -39.37
CA ILE A 248 -7.22 22.53 -39.35
C ILE A 248 -5.73 22.81 -39.14
N ALA A 249 -5.09 22.13 -38.19
CA ALA A 249 -3.66 22.30 -37.93
C ALA A 249 -2.81 21.94 -39.14
N VAL A 250 -3.14 20.83 -39.83
CA VAL A 250 -2.47 20.42 -41.07
C VAL A 250 -2.71 21.44 -42.19
N ALA A 251 -3.93 21.91 -42.38
CA ALA A 251 -4.25 22.92 -43.39
C ALA A 251 -3.50 24.24 -43.14
N ALA A 252 -3.38 24.68 -41.88
CA ALA A 252 -2.62 25.87 -41.51
C ALA A 252 -1.12 25.72 -41.81
N LEU A 253 -0.53 24.55 -41.53
CA LEU A 253 0.87 24.26 -41.84
C LEU A 253 1.13 24.21 -43.35
N VAL A 254 0.23 23.60 -44.12
CA VAL A 254 0.30 23.60 -45.59
C VAL A 254 0.17 25.02 -46.15
N GLY A 255 -0.78 25.80 -45.64
CA GLY A 255 -0.94 27.21 -46.02
C GLY A 255 0.31 28.04 -45.73
N LEU A 256 0.92 27.85 -44.55
CA LEU A 256 2.17 28.54 -44.18
C LEU A 256 3.35 28.13 -45.06
N TRP A 257 3.44 26.85 -45.45
CA TRP A 257 4.44 26.36 -46.38
C TRP A 257 4.28 26.98 -47.79
N PHE A 258 3.05 27.09 -48.30
CA PHE A 258 2.80 27.77 -49.57
C PHE A 258 3.11 29.27 -49.51
N LEU A 259 2.78 29.94 -48.39
CA LEU A 259 3.06 31.36 -48.21
C LEU A 259 4.57 31.62 -48.17
N THR A 260 5.33 30.83 -47.41
CA THR A 260 6.79 30.93 -47.33
C THR A 260 7.43 30.64 -48.69
N ARG A 261 6.94 29.65 -49.44
CA ARG A 261 7.44 29.33 -50.78
C ARG A 261 7.10 30.43 -51.81
N ALA A 262 5.95 31.08 -51.71
CA ALA A 262 5.58 32.21 -52.57
C ALA A 262 6.46 33.45 -52.32
N ILE A 263 6.88 33.67 -51.06
CA ILE A 263 7.75 34.79 -50.67
C ILE A 263 9.22 34.54 -51.07
N THR A 264 9.67 33.29 -51.04
CA THR A 264 11.08 32.92 -51.36
C THR A 264 11.31 32.48 -52.81
N GLY A 265 10.27 32.09 -53.55
CA GLY A 265 10.37 31.61 -54.94
C GLY A 265 10.44 32.69 -56.03
N GLY A 266 10.42 33.98 -55.66
CA GLY A 266 10.44 35.12 -56.58
C GLY A 266 11.84 35.64 -56.95
N LYS A 267 12.86 34.78 -56.99
CA LYS A 267 14.19 35.11 -57.53
C LYS A 267 14.80 33.90 -58.24
N SER A 268 14.45 33.77 -59.51
CA SER A 268 15.28 33.24 -60.59
C SER A 268 14.87 33.94 -61.87
#